data_AF-A0A2N0B2V6-F1
#
_entry.id   AF-A0A2N0B2V6-F1
#
_cell.length_a   1.000
_cell.length_b   1.000
_cell.length_c   1.000
_cell.angle_alpha   90.00
_cell.angle_beta   90.00
_cell.angle_gamma   90.00
#
_symmetry.space_group_name_H-M   'P 1'
#
loop_
_entity.id
_entity.type
_entity.pdbx_description
1 polymer ?
#
loop_
_entity_poly.entity_id
_entity_poly.type
_entity_poly.pdbx_seq_one_letter_code
_entity_poly.pdbx_strand_id
1 'polypeptide(L)'
;MTITKKIRIDTLFRKYKWEEEPNDSKVFRHKFLSNLRAKIKDKETVFFSVNGNSYFLESDKESIEDTLKYIDTCWKAICEKAKSEGSIDLKRISQSVERLGEVA
;
A
#
# COMPACT_ATOMS: atom_id res chain seq x y z
N MET A 1 -27.26 17.29 16.33
CA MET A 1 -25.78 17.22 16.24
C MET A 1 -25.39 15.88 15.67
N THR A 2 -25.10 15.81 14.38
CA THR A 2 -24.70 14.57 13.72
C THR A 2 -23.23 14.34 14.01
N ILE A 3 -22.94 13.42 14.95
CA ILE A 3 -21.57 12.98 15.20
C ILE A 3 -21.18 12.11 14.00
N THR A 4 -20.75 12.73 12.91
CA THR A 4 -20.10 12.02 11.81
C THR A 4 -18.82 11.43 12.40
N LYS A 5 -18.86 10.15 12.78
CA LYS A 5 -17.66 9.38 13.12
C LYS A 5 -16.75 9.47 11.89
N LYS A 6 -15.85 10.46 11.85
CA LYS A 6 -14.79 10.55 10.85
C LYS A 6 -13.96 9.28 11.03
N ILE A 7 -14.25 8.27 10.23
CA ILE A 7 -13.47 7.04 10.14
C ILE A 7 -12.05 7.50 9.83
N ARG A 8 -11.11 7.19 10.71
CA ARG A 8 -9.73 7.66 10.55
C ARG A 8 -9.07 6.90 9.39
N ILE A 9 -8.23 7.57 8.63
CA ILE A 9 -7.49 6.96 7.51
C ILE A 9 -6.66 5.75 7.99
N ASP A 10 -6.14 5.76 9.22
CA ASP A 10 -5.40 4.63 9.80
C ASP A 10 -6.22 3.31 9.79
N THR A 11 -7.54 3.38 10.02
CA THR A 11 -8.39 2.19 9.95
C THR A 11 -8.56 1.64 8.54
N LEU A 12 -8.36 2.44 7.49
CA LEU A 12 -8.36 1.93 6.12
C LEU A 12 -7.17 1.01 5.89
N PHE A 13 -5.96 1.44 6.26
CA PHE A 13 -4.75 0.63 6.10
C PHE A 13 -4.87 -0.76 6.74
N ARG A 14 -5.46 -0.82 7.95
CA ARG A 14 -5.69 -2.07 8.68
C ARG A 14 -6.69 -3.02 8.02
N LYS A 15 -7.57 -2.52 7.14
CA LYS A 15 -8.53 -3.32 6.36
C LYS A 15 -7.84 -4.03 5.18
N TYR A 16 -6.71 -3.50 4.70
CA TYR A 16 -5.93 -4.01 3.59
C TYR A 16 -4.65 -4.69 4.07
N LYS A 17 -3.77 -5.12 3.15
CA LYS A 17 -2.52 -5.82 3.48
C LYS A 17 -1.41 -4.87 3.94
N TRP A 18 -1.72 -3.96 4.85
CA TRP A 18 -0.76 -2.99 5.39
C TRP A 18 -0.57 -3.17 6.89
N GLU A 19 0.66 -2.97 7.34
CA GLU A 19 1.10 -3.09 8.73
C GLU A 19 1.74 -1.78 9.18
N GLU A 20 1.38 -1.32 10.37
CA GLU A 20 1.97 -0.12 10.98
C GLU A 20 3.45 -0.38 11.31
N GLU A 21 4.35 0.57 11.01
CA GLU A 21 5.75 0.43 11.39
C GLU A 21 5.91 0.63 12.91
N PRO A 22 6.69 -0.23 13.60
CA PRO A 22 6.83 -0.16 15.05
C PRO A 22 7.48 1.14 15.55
N ASN A 23 8.20 1.84 14.68
CA ASN A 23 8.91 3.09 15.00
C ASN A 23 8.11 4.35 14.68
N ASP A 24 7.06 4.27 13.86
CA ASP A 24 6.26 5.43 13.44
C ASP A 24 4.82 5.00 13.14
N SER A 25 3.90 5.32 14.07
CA SER A 25 2.48 4.94 13.98
C SER A 25 1.71 5.65 12.86
N LYS A 26 2.36 6.58 12.15
CA LYS A 26 1.82 7.21 10.95
C LYS A 26 2.33 6.56 9.67
N VAL A 27 3.27 5.63 9.76
CA VAL A 27 3.85 4.94 8.61
C VAL A 27 3.32 3.51 8.56
N PHE A 28 2.86 3.12 7.38
CA PHE A 28 2.35 1.79 7.07
C PHE A 28 3.20 1.19 5.97
N ARG A 29 3.58 -0.07 6.12
CA ARG A 29 4.28 -0.85 5.09
C ARG A 29 3.32 -1.89 4.54
N HIS A 30 3.37 -2.12 3.23
CA HIS A 30 2.63 -3.23 2.65
C HIS A 30 3.28 -4.56 3.06
N LYS A 31 2.45 -5.54 3.47
CA LYS A 31 2.91 -6.83 4.02
C LYS A 31 3.76 -7.63 3.03
N PHE A 32 3.49 -7.47 1.73
CA PHE A 32 4.13 -8.24 0.66
C PHE A 32 4.98 -7.41 -0.29
N LEU A 33 4.94 -6.08 -0.19
CA LEU A 33 5.71 -5.17 -1.06
C LEU A 33 6.58 -4.32 -0.13
N SER A 34 7.80 -4.79 0.16
CA SER A 34 8.70 -4.16 1.13
C SER A 34 9.16 -2.77 0.71
N ASN A 35 9.25 -2.55 -0.60
CA ASN A 35 9.54 -1.25 -1.21
C ASN A 35 8.36 -0.25 -1.18
N LEU A 36 7.16 -0.69 -0.76
CA LEU A 36 5.97 0.14 -0.73
C LEU A 36 5.62 0.56 0.72
N ARG A 37 5.60 1.88 0.93
CA ARG A 37 5.24 2.50 2.21
C ARG A 37 4.17 3.56 2.01
N ALA A 38 3.43 3.85 3.06
CA ALA A 38 2.47 4.94 3.11
C ALA A 38 2.68 5.70 4.42
N LYS A 39 2.71 7.03 4.37
CA LYS A 39 2.85 7.90 5.52
C LYS A 39 1.66 8.84 5.59
N ILE A 40 0.91 8.77 6.68
CA ILE A 40 -0.18 9.70 6.97
C ILE A 40 0.44 10.99 7.48
N LYS A 41 0.33 12.08 6.71
CA LYS A 41 0.79 13.41 7.15
C LYS A 41 -0.22 13.99 8.13
N ASP A 42 -1.47 14.01 7.68
CA ASP A 42 -2.60 14.69 8.31
C ASP A 42 -3.88 13.86 8.12
N LYS A 43 -5.04 14.39 8.52
CA LYS A 43 -6.33 13.68 8.48
C LYS A 43 -6.82 13.32 7.08
N GLU A 44 -6.25 13.91 6.03
CA GLU A 44 -6.72 13.84 4.63
C GLU A 44 -5.55 13.67 3.64
N THR A 45 -4.33 13.46 4.13
CA THR A 45 -3.13 13.49 3.29
C THR A 45 -2.27 12.27 3.56
N VAL A 46 -1.99 11.51 2.50
CA VAL A 46 -1.17 10.31 2.52
C VAL A 46 -0.06 10.44 1.49
N PHE A 47 1.17 10.20 1.92
CA PHE A 47 2.29 10.01 1.02
C PHE A 47 2.48 8.53 0.79
N PHE A 48 2.48 8.09 -0.46
CA PHE A 48 2.94 6.75 -0.81
C PHE A 48 4.41 6.84 -1.21
N SER A 49 5.23 5.91 -0.78
CA SER A 49 6.60 5.79 -1.24
C SER A 49 6.80 4.43 -1.89
N VAL A 50 7.26 4.44 -3.14
CA VAL A 50 7.64 3.25 -3.89
C VAL A 50 9.13 3.32 -4.13
N ASN A 51 9.88 2.33 -3.64
CA ASN A 51 11.32 2.25 -3.82
C ASN A 51 12.07 3.52 -3.34
N GLY A 52 11.60 4.13 -2.23
CA GLY A 52 12.17 5.37 -1.69
C GLY A 52 11.71 6.64 -2.41
N ASN A 53 11.11 6.55 -3.59
CA ASN A 53 10.51 7.68 -4.28
C ASN A 53 9.15 8.00 -3.64
N SER A 54 8.96 9.25 -3.22
CA SER A 54 7.72 9.68 -2.55
C SER A 54 6.75 10.28 -3.56
N TYR A 55 5.56 9.71 -3.63
CA TYR A 55 4.41 10.16 -4.40
C TYR A 55 3.38 10.76 -3.45
N PHE A 56 2.98 11.99 -3.76
CA PHE A 56 2.00 12.71 -2.97
C PHE A 56 0.59 12.37 -3.44
N LEU A 57 -0.27 11.95 -2.50
CA LEU A 57 -1.69 11.80 -2.74
C LEU A 57 -2.46 12.62 -1.70
N GLU A 58 -2.82 13.85 -2.08
CA GLU A 58 -3.86 14.60 -1.38
C GLU A 58 -5.19 14.20 -1.98
N SER A 59 -5.99 13.49 -1.20
CA SER A 59 -7.22 12.91 -1.69
C SER A 59 -8.16 12.61 -0.54
N ASP A 60 -9.45 12.70 -0.82
CA ASP A 60 -10.49 12.28 0.11
C ASP A 60 -10.34 10.79 0.48
N LYS A 61 -11.02 10.41 1.56
CA LYS A 61 -10.98 9.04 2.10
C LYS A 61 -11.30 7.98 1.03
N GLU A 62 -12.23 8.26 0.13
CA GLU A 62 -12.72 7.31 -0.87
C GLU A 62 -11.63 7.03 -1.91
N SER A 63 -11.01 8.09 -2.41
CA SER A 63 -9.85 8.04 -3.30
C SER A 63 -8.65 7.29 -2.69
N ILE A 64 -8.38 7.48 -1.39
CA ILE A 64 -7.35 6.70 -0.68
C ILE A 64 -7.74 5.22 -0.59
N GLU A 65 -9.01 4.92 -0.25
CA GLU A 65 -9.52 3.54 -0.17
C GLU A 65 -9.44 2.84 -1.54
N ASP A 66 -9.76 3.53 -2.62
CA ASP A 66 -9.66 3.00 -3.99
C ASP A 66 -8.20 2.75 -4.38
N THR A 67 -7.28 3.65 -4.01
CA THR A 67 -5.84 3.47 -4.22
C THR A 67 -5.32 2.23 -3.48
N LEU A 68 -5.69 2.05 -2.21
CA LEU A 68 -5.29 0.87 -1.43
C LEU A 68 -5.84 -0.42 -2.04
N LYS A 69 -7.11 -0.40 -2.46
CA LYS A 69 -7.75 -1.54 -3.13
C LYS A 69 -7.09 -1.86 -4.46
N TYR A 70 -6.73 -0.85 -5.24
CA TYR A 70 -6.03 -1.00 -6.51
C TYR A 70 -4.68 -1.68 -6.32
N ILE A 71 -3.88 -1.23 -5.34
CA ILE A 71 -2.59 -1.83 -4.99
C ILE A 71 -2.74 -3.32 -4.63
N ASP A 72 -3.70 -3.65 -3.75
CA ASP A 72 -3.97 -5.04 -3.34
C ASP A 72 -4.41 -5.91 -4.54
N THR A 73 -5.22 -5.34 -5.44
CA THR A 73 -5.72 -6.02 -6.64
C THR A 73 -4.60 -6.26 -7.65
N CYS A 74 -3.75 -5.27 -7.91
CA CYS A 74 -2.57 -5.39 -8.76
C CYS A 74 -1.61 -6.46 -8.21
N TRP A 75 -1.37 -6.44 -6.89
CA TRP A 75 -0.55 -7.46 -6.24
C TRP A 75 -1.12 -8.88 -6.44
N LYS A 76 -2.44 -9.03 -6.26
CA LYS A 76 -3.11 -10.31 -6.49
C LYS A 76 -2.96 -10.78 -7.94
N ALA A 77 -3.17 -9.90 -8.91
CA ALA A 77 -3.02 -10.22 -10.33
C ALA A 77 -1.59 -10.65 -10.69
N ILE A 78 -0.57 -9.97 -10.14
CA ILE A 78 0.83 -10.36 -10.32
C ILE A 78 1.10 -11.75 -9.70
N CYS A 79 0.57 -12.01 -8.51
CA CYS A 79 0.69 -13.33 -7.88
C CYS A 79 0.02 -14.44 -8.70
N GLU A 80 -1.17 -14.18 -9.26
CA GLU A 80 -1.88 -15.16 -10.10
C GLU A 80 -1.12 -15.43 -11.40
N LYS A 81 -0.59 -14.38 -12.04
CA LYS A 81 0.27 -14.53 -13.23
C LYS A 81 1.51 -15.37 -12.92
N ALA A 82 2.22 -15.06 -11.84
CA ALA A 82 3.43 -15.78 -11.47
C ALA A 82 3.17 -17.26 -11.11
N LYS A 83 2.01 -17.56 -10.48
CA LYS A 83 1.56 -18.95 -10.25
C LYS A 83 1.31 -19.69 -11.56
N SER A 84 0.68 -19.03 -12.54
CA SER A 84 0.45 -19.60 -13.87
C SER A 84 1.77 -19.86 -14.62
N GLU A 85 2.81 -19.07 -14.35
CA GLU A 85 4.16 -19.21 -14.91
C GLU A 85 5.05 -20.18 -14.10
N GLY A 86 4.49 -20.90 -13.12
CA GLY A 86 5.20 -21.92 -12.34
C GLY A 86 6.09 -21.40 -11.21
N SER A 87 6.09 -20.09 -10.93
CA SER A 87 6.77 -19.50 -9.77
C SER A 87 5.82 -19.42 -8.58
N ILE A 88 5.96 -20.36 -7.63
CA ILE A 88 5.12 -20.44 -6.42
C ILE A 88 5.71 -19.63 -5.25
N ASP A 89 6.95 -19.16 -5.39
CA ASP A 89 7.66 -18.46 -4.32
C ASP A 89 7.28 -16.97 -4.28
N LEU A 90 6.36 -16.63 -3.36
CA LEU A 90 5.86 -15.27 -3.15
C LEU A 90 6.96 -14.27 -2.79
N LYS A 91 8.05 -14.71 -2.14
CA LYS A 91 9.19 -13.84 -1.83
C LYS A 91 9.94 -13.47 -3.11
N ARG A 92 10.18 -14.44 -4.00
CA ARG A 92 10.81 -14.22 -5.30
C ARG A 92 9.99 -13.31 -6.19
N ILE A 93 8.65 -13.43 -6.16
CA ILE A 93 7.74 -12.56 -6.90
C ILE A 93 7.82 -11.12 -6.39
N SER A 94 7.71 -10.93 -5.06
CA SER A 94 7.85 -9.63 -4.42
C SER A 94 9.16 -8.94 -4.85
N GLN A 95 10.29 -9.63 -4.70
CA GLN A 95 11.61 -9.13 -5.12
C GLN A 95 11.73 -8.84 -6.62
N SER A 96 10.98 -9.54 -7.47
CA SER A 96 10.99 -9.30 -8.91
C SER A 96 10.19 -8.05 -9.27
N VAL A 97 9.06 -7.82 -8.61
CA VAL A 97 8.27 -6.58 -8.75
C VAL A 97 9.05 -5.37 -8.25
N GLU A 98 9.79 -5.53 -7.15
CA GLU A 98 10.68 -4.49 -6.63
C GLU A 98 11.71 -4.04 -7.67
N ARG A 99 12.37 -4.99 -8.34
CA ARG A 99 13.35 -4.69 -9.40
C ARG A 99 12.76 -4.04 -10.64
N LEU A 100 11.52 -4.36 -11.01
CA LEU A 100 10.86 -3.72 -12.15
C LEU A 100 10.60 -2.23 -11.90
N GLY A 101 10.41 -1.82 -10.65
CA GLY A 101 10.30 -0.41 -10.26
C GLY A 101 11.63 0.34 -10.18
N GLU A 102 12.78 -0.32 -10.32
CA GLU A 102 14.11 0.33 -10.39
C GLU A 102 14.49 0.74 -11.83
N VAL A 103 13.79 0.24 -12.84
CA VAL A 103 14.16 0.41 -14.27
C VAL A 103 13.27 1.43 -15.01
N ALA A 104 12.31 2.07 -14.31
CA ALA A 104 11.38 3.07 -14.85
C ALA A 104 11.66 4.44 -14.26
#